data_AF-A0A8T1ZM55-F1
#
_entry.id   AF-A0A8T1ZM55-F1
#
_cell.length_a   1.000
_cell.length_b   1.000
_cell.length_c   1.000
_cell.angle_alpha   90.00
_cell.angle_beta   90.00
_cell.angle_gamma   90.00
#
_symmetry.space_group_name_H-M   'P 1'
#
loop_
_entity.id
_entity.type
_entity.pdbx_description
1 polymer ?
#
loop_
_entity_poly.entity_id
_entity_poly.type
_entity_poly.pdbx_seq_one_letter_code
_entity_poly.pdbx_strand_id
1 'polypeptide(L)'
;MHFSSSSTSFTWTTLITLGCLLLHASLSDAQLTPTFYDSSCPNVTNIVRETIVNELRSDPRIAASILRLHFHDCFVNGCDASIISNRERCLWKRKFGSRISCD
;
A
#
# COMPACT_ATOMS: atom_id res chain seq x y z
N MET A 1 25.26 -21.72 -44.00
CA MET A 1 25.53 -21.39 -42.59
C MET A 1 25.00 -19.98 -42.30
N HIS A 2 23.70 -19.82 -42.00
CA HIS A 2 23.11 -18.51 -41.63
C HIS A 2 21.93 -18.74 -40.67
N PHE A 3 22.21 -18.99 -39.40
CA PHE A 3 21.20 -18.93 -38.33
C PHE A 3 21.75 -18.40 -36.99
N SER A 4 22.99 -17.90 -36.97
CA SER A 4 23.66 -17.47 -35.73
C SER A 4 23.43 -15.99 -35.38
N SER A 5 23.19 -15.11 -36.37
CA SER A 5 23.09 -13.65 -36.12
C SER A 5 21.77 -13.21 -35.49
N SER A 6 20.67 -13.93 -35.72
CA SER A 6 19.36 -13.58 -35.14
C SER A 6 19.31 -13.93 -33.65
N SER A 7 19.79 -15.12 -33.27
CA SER A 7 19.77 -15.60 -31.89
C SER A 7 20.67 -14.79 -30.95
N THR A 8 21.82 -14.30 -31.44
CA THR A 8 22.70 -13.42 -30.65
C THR A 8 22.10 -12.03 -30.45
N SER A 9 21.39 -11.47 -31.44
CA SER A 9 20.71 -10.18 -31.29
C SER A 9 19.60 -10.22 -30.22
N PHE A 10 18.81 -11.31 -30.19
CA PHE A 10 17.78 -11.49 -29.18
C PHE A 10 18.35 -11.71 -27.77
N THR A 11 19.44 -12.45 -27.62
CA THR A 11 20.06 -12.63 -26.28
C THR A 11 20.67 -11.34 -25.76
N TRP A 12 21.32 -10.55 -26.61
CA TRP A 12 21.88 -9.25 -26.22
C TRP A 12 20.81 -8.24 -25.84
N THR A 13 19.72 -8.15 -26.60
CA THR A 13 18.59 -7.29 -26.23
C THR A 13 17.96 -7.69 -24.90
N THR A 14 17.79 -9.00 -24.64
CA THR A 14 17.31 -9.47 -23.32
C THR A 14 18.27 -9.18 -22.18
N LEU A 15 19.59 -9.27 -22.40
CA LEU A 15 20.60 -8.95 -21.39
C LEU A 15 20.64 -7.45 -21.08
N ILE A 16 20.51 -6.60 -22.11
CA ILE A 16 20.46 -5.15 -21.95
C ILE A 16 19.19 -4.74 -21.19
N THR A 17 18.02 -5.30 -21.51
CA THR A 17 16.79 -4.96 -20.79
C THR A 17 16.81 -5.46 -19.34
N LEU A 18 17.29 -6.66 -19.07
CA LEU A 18 17.51 -7.16 -17.71
C LEU A 18 18.50 -6.28 -16.93
N GLY A 19 19.62 -5.91 -17.56
CA GLY A 19 20.61 -4.99 -16.98
C GLY A 19 20.00 -3.63 -16.62
N CYS A 20 19.21 -3.05 -17.53
CA CYS A 20 18.47 -1.81 -17.27
C CYS A 20 17.46 -1.97 -16.12
N LEU A 21 16.71 -3.07 -16.05
CA LEU A 21 15.74 -3.33 -14.98
C LEU A 21 16.43 -3.43 -13.61
N LEU A 22 17.55 -4.15 -13.54
CA LEU A 22 18.36 -4.27 -12.31
C LEU A 22 18.98 -2.94 -11.88
N LEU A 23 19.37 -2.09 -12.85
CA LEU A 23 19.87 -0.75 -12.57
C LEU A 23 18.77 0.17 -12.00
N HIS A 24 17.55 0.14 -12.55
CA HIS A 24 16.44 0.95 -12.00
C HIS A 24 16.02 0.49 -10.60
N ALA A 25 16.02 -0.82 -10.34
CA ALA A 25 15.67 -1.38 -9.04
C ALA A 25 16.66 -1.01 -7.91
N SER A 26 17.91 -0.67 -8.26
CA SER A 26 18.94 -0.28 -7.29
C SER A 26 18.95 1.22 -6.96
N LEU A 27 18.26 2.05 -7.75
CA LEU A 27 18.13 3.50 -7.51
C LEU A 27 16.79 3.89 -6.86
N SER A 28 15.87 2.95 -6.66
CA SER A 28 14.60 3.26 -6.01
C SER A 28 14.78 3.40 -4.50
N ASP A 29 14.70 4.63 -4.00
CA ASP A 29 14.58 4.90 -2.57
C ASP A 29 13.09 4.83 -2.19
N ALA A 30 12.71 3.78 -1.45
CA ALA A 30 11.34 3.55 -0.98
C ALA A 30 11.15 4.02 0.47
N GLN A 31 11.99 4.93 0.96
CA GLN A 31 11.92 5.45 2.31
C GLN A 31 10.68 6.35 2.49
N LEU A 32 9.95 6.13 3.59
CA LEU A 32 8.83 6.99 3.96
C LEU A 32 9.34 8.36 4.42
N THR A 33 8.65 9.41 3.98
CA THR A 33 8.87 10.78 4.45
C THR A 33 7.57 11.39 4.95
N PRO A 34 7.58 12.15 6.06
CA PRO A 34 6.39 12.86 6.53
C PRO A 34 5.88 13.92 5.54
N THR A 35 6.75 14.40 4.63
CA THR A 35 6.43 15.46 3.66
C THR A 35 5.90 14.92 2.32
N PHE A 36 5.62 13.62 2.22
CA PHE A 36 5.25 12.97 0.95
C PHE A 36 4.03 13.60 0.27
N TYR A 37 3.08 14.10 1.06
CA TYR A 37 1.84 14.70 0.57
C TYR A 37 1.84 16.24 0.54
N ASP A 38 2.94 16.91 0.91
CA ASP A 38 2.95 18.37 1.06
C ASP A 38 2.61 19.11 -0.24
N SER A 39 3.02 18.57 -1.39
CA SER A 39 2.76 19.18 -2.70
C SER A 39 1.51 18.64 -3.40
N SER A 40 1.20 17.35 -3.20
CA SER A 40 0.13 16.66 -3.92
C SER A 40 -1.22 16.73 -3.20
N CYS A 41 -1.21 16.71 -1.86
CA CYS A 41 -2.40 16.77 -1.02
C CYS A 41 -2.07 17.42 0.36
N PRO A 42 -1.82 18.74 0.40
CA PRO A 42 -1.35 19.43 1.61
C PRO A 42 -2.34 19.37 2.78
N ASN A 43 -3.63 19.21 2.48
CA ASN A 43 -4.69 19.21 3.49
C ASN A 43 -5.02 17.82 4.04
N VAL A 44 -4.31 16.76 3.64
CA VAL A 44 -4.64 15.38 4.02
C VAL A 44 -4.78 15.21 5.53
N THR A 45 -3.84 15.76 6.31
CA THR A 45 -3.85 15.64 7.77
C THR A 45 -5.01 16.41 8.41
N ASN A 46 -5.36 17.57 7.85
CA ASN A 46 -6.49 18.37 8.33
C ASN A 46 -7.82 17.66 8.08
N ILE A 47 -8.03 17.14 6.87
CA ILE A 47 -9.25 16.41 6.50
C ILE A 47 -9.44 15.18 7.40
N VAL A 48 -8.37 14.40 7.62
CA VAL A 48 -8.40 13.23 8.50
C VAL A 48 -8.74 13.64 9.94
N ARG A 49 -8.10 14.69 10.46
CA ARG A 49 -8.36 15.20 11.81
C ARG A 49 -9.82 15.65 11.96
N GLU A 50 -10.33 16.46 11.04
CA GLU A 50 -11.70 16.97 11.10
C GLU A 50 -12.73 15.85 11.09
N THR A 51 -12.52 14.85 10.22
CA THR A 51 -13.38 13.67 10.15
C THR A 51 -13.38 12.92 11.48
N ILE A 52 -12.21 12.64 12.06
CA ILE A 52 -12.11 11.95 13.35
C ILE A 52 -12.77 12.75 14.46
N VAL A 53 -12.51 14.07 14.54
CA VAL A 53 -13.09 14.95 15.58
C VAL A 53 -14.62 15.01 15.45
N ASN A 54 -15.14 15.04 14.23
CA ASN A 54 -16.58 15.03 14.00
C ASN A 54 -17.21 13.71 14.47
N GLU A 55 -16.62 12.58 14.08
CA GLU A 55 -17.12 11.25 14.49
C GLU A 55 -16.98 11.00 15.99
N LEU A 56 -15.95 11.56 16.63
CA LEU A 56 -15.75 11.42 18.07
C LEU A 56 -16.91 12.00 18.90
N ARG A 57 -17.65 12.98 18.36
CA ARG A 57 -18.85 13.53 19.00
C ARG A 57 -20.00 12.54 19.04
N SER A 58 -20.07 11.63 18.07
CA SER A 58 -21.10 10.60 17.96
C SER A 58 -20.67 9.31 18.66
N ASP A 59 -19.44 8.85 18.39
CA ASP A 59 -18.85 7.67 19.03
C ASP A 59 -17.45 7.98 19.59
N PRO A 60 -17.30 8.13 20.92
CA PRO A 60 -16.00 8.39 21.53
C PRO A 60 -15.00 7.24 21.36
N ARG A 61 -15.45 6.04 20.97
CA ARG A 61 -14.60 4.86 20.77
C ARG A 61 -13.95 4.81 19.39
N ILE A 62 -14.30 5.72 18.47
CA ILE A 62 -13.82 5.68 17.08
C ILE A 62 -12.29 5.83 17.01
N ALA A 63 -11.69 6.72 17.82
CA ALA A 63 -10.24 6.92 17.84
C ALA A 63 -9.48 5.65 18.23
N ALA A 64 -9.94 4.96 19.28
CA ALA A 64 -9.37 3.68 19.72
C ALA A 64 -9.55 2.58 18.66
N SER A 65 -10.69 2.58 17.97
CA SER A 65 -11.00 1.62 16.91
C SER A 65 -10.12 1.80 15.68
N ILE A 66 -9.88 3.04 15.24
CA ILE A 66 -8.97 3.36 14.13
C ILE A 66 -7.53 2.98 14.48
N LEU A 67 -7.08 3.31 15.69
CA LEU A 67 -5.74 2.95 16.15
C LEU A 67 -5.54 1.42 16.14
N ARG A 68 -6.52 0.67 16.67
CA ARG A 68 -6.51 -0.80 16.65
C ARG A 68 -6.50 -1.34 15.22
N LEU A 69 -7.25 -0.73 14.30
CA LEU A 69 -7.27 -1.13 12.89
C LEU A 69 -5.88 -0.94 12.25
N HIS A 70 -5.25 0.22 12.46
CA HIS A 70 -3.90 0.49 11.96
C HIS A 70 -2.88 -0.52 12.50
N PHE A 71 -2.94 -0.83 13.81
CA PHE A 71 -2.09 -1.87 14.38
C PHE A 71 -2.33 -3.25 13.76
N HIS A 72 -3.59 -3.62 13.51
CA HIS A 72 -3.91 -4.91 12.89
C HIS A 72 -3.47 -5.00 11.43
N ASP A 73 -3.52 -3.90 10.68
CA ASP A 73 -3.01 -3.82 9.31
C ASP A 73 -1.49 -4.02 9.31
N CYS A 74 -0.77 -3.19 10.07
CA CYS A 74 0.68 -3.22 10.09
C CYS A 74 1.30 -4.49 10.69
N PHE A 75 0.61 -5.15 11.63
CA PHE A 75 1.13 -6.36 12.26
C PHE A 75 1.15 -7.56 11.31
N VAL A 76 0.30 -7.57 10.28
CA VAL A 76 0.20 -8.66 9.32
C VAL A 76 0.71 -8.17 7.97
N ASN A 77 1.95 -8.54 7.64
CA ASN A 77 2.54 -8.31 6.31
C ASN A 77 2.75 -6.83 5.91
N GLY A 78 2.58 -5.88 6.84
CA GLY A 78 2.87 -4.45 6.64
C GLY A 78 1.63 -3.58 6.49
N CYS A 79 1.79 -2.25 6.52
CA CYS A 79 0.69 -1.29 6.43
C CYS A 79 0.28 -1.07 4.96
N ASP A 80 -0.33 -2.07 4.33
CA ASP A 80 -0.73 -2.04 2.92
C ASP A 80 -2.23 -1.73 2.72
N ALA A 81 -2.95 -1.42 3.81
CA ALA A 81 -4.40 -1.19 3.84
C ALA A 81 -5.23 -2.39 3.34
N SER A 82 -4.65 -3.59 3.31
CA SER A 82 -5.34 -4.81 2.89
C SER A 82 -6.57 -5.08 3.76
N ILE A 83 -6.55 -4.75 5.06
CA ILE A 83 -7.69 -4.95 5.97
C ILE A 83 -8.91 -4.10 5.60
N ILE A 84 -8.71 -2.98 4.88
CA ILE A 84 -9.80 -2.09 4.46
C ILE A 84 -10.48 -2.62 3.18
N SER A 85 -9.83 -3.53 2.46
CA SER A 85 -10.38 -4.17 1.26
C SER A 85 -11.60 -5.02 1.58
N ASN A 86 -12.63 -4.93 0.74
CA ASN A 86 -13.90 -5.62 0.99
C ASN A 86 -13.77 -7.14 1.14
N ARG A 87 -12.85 -7.73 0.36
CA ARG A 87 -12.54 -9.16 0.41
C ARG A 87 -11.97 -9.56 1.77
N GLU A 88 -10.99 -8.82 2.26
CA GLU A 88 -10.34 -9.09 3.54
C GLU A 88 -11.23 -8.75 4.74
N ARG A 89 -12.04 -7.68 4.66
CA ARG A 89 -13.06 -7.37 5.69
C ARG A 89 -14.01 -8.54 5.92
N CYS A 90 -14.46 -9.20 4.86
CA CYS A 90 -15.36 -10.35 4.98
C CYS A 90 -14.68 -11.64 5.41
N LEU A 91 -13.41 -11.81 5.09
CA LEU A 91 -12.60 -12.88 5.66
C LEU A 91 -12.36 -12.65 7.16
N TRP A 92 -12.07 -11.42 7.56
CA TRP A 92 -11.81 -11.04 8.95
C TRP A 92 -13.09 -11.09 9.81
N LYS A 93 -14.24 -10.65 9.28
CA LYS A 93 -15.55 -10.85 9.91
C LYS A 93 -15.84 -12.33 10.17
N ARG A 94 -15.57 -13.20 9.19
CA ARG A 94 -15.76 -14.66 9.33
C ARG A 94 -14.77 -15.32 10.28
N LYS A 95 -13.51 -14.86 10.30
CA LYS A 95 -12.44 -15.48 11.09
C LYS A 95 -12.36 -14.97 12.54
N PHE A 96 -12.75 -13.72 12.79
CA PHE A 96 -12.53 -13.04 14.07
C PHE A 96 -13.76 -12.29 14.62
N GLY A 97 -14.93 -12.36 13.98
CA GLY A 97 -16.16 -11.76 14.51
C GLY A 97 -16.12 -10.23 14.57
N SER A 98 -15.49 -9.58 13.58
CA SER A 98 -15.44 -8.13 13.48
C SER A 98 -16.81 -7.47 13.31
N ARG A 99 -16.97 -6.27 13.86
CA ARG A 99 -18.18 -5.45 13.76
C ARG A 99 -18.28 -4.67 12.43
N ILE A 100 -17.27 -4.75 11.58
CA ILE A 100 -17.20 -4.06 10.29
C ILE A 100 -18.20 -4.71 9.31
N SER A 101 -19.03 -3.90 8.64
CA SER A 101 -20.00 -4.39 7.66
C SER A 101 -19.31 -4.96 6.42
N CYS A 102 -19.93 -5.98 5.84
CA CYS A 102 -19.58 -6.55 4.54
C CYS A 102 -20.63 -6.02 3.58
N ASP A 103 -20.32 -4.92 2.90
CA ASP A 103 -21.18 -4.37 1.86
C ASP A 103 -20.66 -4.83 0.50
#